data_AF-A0A1M6RXD7-F1
#
_entry.id   AF-A0A1M6RXD7-F1
#
_cell.length_a   1.000
_cell.length_b   1.000
_cell.length_c   1.000
_cell.angle_alpha   90.00
_cell.angle_beta   90.00
_cell.angle_gamma   90.00
#
_symmetry.space_group_name_H-M   'P 1'
#
loop_
_entity.id
_entity.type
_entity.pdbx_description
1 polymer ?
#
loop_
_entity_poly.entity_id
_entity_poly.type
_entity_poly.pdbx_seq_one_letter_code
_entity_poly.pdbx_strand_id
1 'polypeptide(L)'
;MIEMGVKFKLVLGVFILATGLFALDFALPEVTPELKTESQEFFQNECKGCHRWARKFAAPPMKDNVLQYADKPEEMVKYLMHPTPKHPDEWPAMDITPLTEIQAKKMTAWLLYILKNPDDPGRPK
;
A
#
# COMPACT_ATOMS: atom_id res chain seq x y z
N MET A 1 -43.97 14.96 40.47
CA MET A 1 -42.81 14.09 40.70
C MET A 1 -42.95 12.86 39.82
N ILE A 2 -41.96 12.65 38.92
CA ILE A 2 -41.49 11.35 38.40
C ILE A 2 -42.47 10.62 37.45
N GLU A 3 -42.18 10.13 36.23
CA GLU A 3 -41.06 10.08 35.27
C GLU A 3 -41.70 9.47 33.99
N MET A 4 -41.77 10.15 32.84
CA MET A 4 -40.86 10.01 31.67
C MET A 4 -40.30 8.61 31.32
N GLY A 5 -40.94 7.51 31.71
CA GLY A 5 -40.35 6.16 31.63
C GLY A 5 -40.51 5.32 30.33
N VAL A 6 -41.09 5.83 29.24
CA VAL A 6 -41.45 4.95 28.08
C VAL A 6 -40.73 5.28 26.76
N LYS A 7 -40.09 6.44 26.62
CA LYS A 7 -39.51 6.85 25.31
C LYS A 7 -38.04 6.50 25.10
N PHE A 8 -37.36 5.89 26.09
CA PHE A 8 -35.90 5.70 26.02
C PHE A 8 -35.43 4.34 25.46
N LYS A 9 -36.35 3.38 25.21
CA LYS A 9 -35.97 2.04 24.73
C LYS A 9 -35.94 1.86 23.21
N LEU A 10 -36.43 2.84 22.45
CA LEU A 10 -36.54 2.72 20.98
C LEU A 10 -35.46 3.49 20.21
N VAL A 11 -34.69 4.34 20.89
CA VAL A 11 -33.62 5.13 20.24
C VAL A 11 -32.28 4.40 20.24
N LEU A 12 -32.09 3.40 21.11
CA LEU A 12 -30.82 2.67 21.23
C LEU A 12 -30.66 1.53 20.20
N GLY A 13 -31.75 1.11 19.53
CA GLY A 13 -31.74 0.01 18.56
C GLY A 13 -31.30 0.40 17.14
N VAL A 14 -31.24 1.69 16.82
CA VAL A 14 -30.94 2.17 15.45
C VAL A 14 -29.47 2.58 15.28
N PHE A 15 -28.74 2.85 16.38
CA PHE A 15 -27.35 3.32 16.30
C PHE A 15 -26.29 2.21 16.16
N ILE A 16 -26.66 0.93 16.27
CA ILE A 16 -25.70 -0.19 16.19
C ILE A 16 -25.61 -0.80 14.78
N LEU A 17 -26.50 -0.45 13.85
CA LEU A 17 -26.57 -1.10 12.53
C LEU A 17 -25.84 -0.39 11.38
N ALA A 18 -25.16 0.73 11.64
CA ALA A 18 -24.51 1.52 10.59
C ALA A 18 -22.97 1.56 10.65
N THR A 19 -22.32 0.83 11.55
CA THR A 19 -20.85 0.82 11.65
C THR A 19 -20.19 -0.43 11.04
N GLY A 20 -20.97 -1.39 10.54
CA GLY A 20 -20.43 -2.65 10.00
C GLY A 20 -20.19 -2.69 8.49
N LEU A 21 -20.61 -1.68 7.73
CA LEU A 21 -20.67 -1.74 6.25
C LEU A 21 -19.45 -1.17 5.50
N PHE A 22 -18.32 -0.96 6.17
CA PHE A 22 -17.11 -0.42 5.53
C PHE A 22 -15.85 -1.28 5.72
N ALA A 23 -15.99 -2.60 5.89
CA ALA A 23 -14.93 -3.50 5.44
C ALA A 23 -15.03 -3.61 3.91
N LEU A 24 -14.57 -2.57 3.20
CA LEU A 24 -14.14 -2.76 1.81
C LEU A 24 -13.00 -3.78 1.89
N ASP A 25 -13.27 -5.03 1.50
CA ASP A 25 -12.29 -6.12 1.52
C ASP A 25 -11.06 -5.70 0.70
N PHE A 26 -10.05 -5.20 1.38
CA PHE A 26 -8.78 -4.89 0.76
C PHE A 26 -8.12 -6.21 0.35
N ALA A 27 -7.99 -6.40 -0.96
CA ALA A 27 -7.27 -7.54 -1.52
C ALA A 27 -6.24 -7.05 -2.53
N LEU A 28 -5.05 -7.63 -2.43
CA LEU A 28 -4.04 -7.54 -3.48
C LEU A 28 -4.33 -8.60 -4.55
N PRO A 29 -4.06 -8.31 -5.83
CA PRO A 29 -4.14 -9.32 -6.88
C PRO A 29 -3.12 -10.43 -6.63
N GLU A 30 -3.43 -11.65 -7.06
CA GLU A 30 -2.47 -12.75 -7.13
C GLU A 30 -1.34 -12.40 -8.10
N VAL A 31 -0.10 -12.76 -7.75
CA VAL A 31 1.08 -12.50 -8.59
C VAL A 31 1.22 -13.57 -9.66
N THR A 32 0.56 -13.35 -10.80
CA THR A 32 0.70 -14.18 -12.00
C THR A 32 2.00 -13.84 -12.76
N PRO A 33 2.47 -14.69 -13.69
CA PRO A 33 3.61 -14.38 -14.55
C PRO A 33 3.45 -13.06 -15.34
N GLU A 34 2.23 -12.77 -15.81
CA GLU A 34 1.90 -11.55 -16.55
C GLU A 34 2.01 -10.33 -15.62
N LEU A 35 1.38 -10.39 -14.43
CA LEU A 35 1.46 -9.29 -13.45
C LEU A 35 2.91 -9.02 -13.06
N LYS A 36 3.69 -10.08 -12.85
CA LYS A 36 5.10 -9.98 -12.51
C LYS A 36 5.90 -9.28 -13.61
N THR A 37 5.69 -9.67 -14.87
CA THR A 37 6.36 -9.06 -16.03
C THR A 37 6.02 -7.58 -16.15
N GLU A 38 4.71 -7.25 -16.14
CA GLU A 38 4.24 -5.86 -16.21
C GLU A 38 4.77 -5.00 -15.07
N SER A 39 4.74 -5.51 -13.83
CA SER A 39 5.20 -4.77 -12.65
C SER A 39 6.71 -4.57 -12.67
N GLN A 40 7.47 -5.57 -13.12
CA GLN A 40 8.90 -5.47 -13.29
C GLN A 40 9.26 -4.41 -14.33
N GLU A 41 8.65 -4.45 -15.51
CA GLU A 41 8.88 -3.45 -16.56
C GLU A 41 8.53 -2.04 -16.09
N PHE A 42 7.38 -1.88 -15.45
CA PHE A 42 6.97 -0.60 -14.86
C PHE A 42 8.00 -0.11 -13.84
N PHE A 43 8.47 -0.97 -12.93
CA PHE A 43 9.50 -0.60 -11.97
C PHE A 43 10.80 -0.18 -12.66
N GLN A 44 11.23 -0.88 -13.73
CA GLN A 44 12.44 -0.51 -14.45
C GLN A 44 12.33 0.88 -15.09
N ASN A 45 11.16 1.23 -15.63
CA ASN A 45 10.93 2.48 -16.35
C ASN A 45 10.70 3.66 -15.40
N GLU A 46 9.86 3.46 -14.38
CA GLU A 46 9.34 4.56 -13.56
C GLU A 46 10.04 4.68 -12.19
N CYS A 47 10.44 3.55 -11.58
CA CYS A 47 10.87 3.55 -10.19
C CYS A 47 12.40 3.43 -10.04
N LYS A 48 13.04 2.67 -10.94
CA LYS A 48 14.46 2.33 -10.85
C LYS A 48 15.35 3.56 -10.97
N GLY A 49 14.92 4.65 -11.59
CA GLY A 49 15.72 5.88 -11.64
C GLY A 49 16.26 6.28 -10.27
N CYS A 50 15.42 6.19 -9.24
CA CYS A 50 15.75 6.59 -7.86
C CYS A 50 15.90 5.41 -6.90
N HIS A 51 15.26 4.28 -7.20
CA HIS A 51 15.21 3.14 -6.29
C HIS A 51 16.14 2.00 -6.71
N ARG A 52 16.97 1.57 -5.76
CA ARG A 52 17.79 0.36 -5.86
C ARG A 52 17.28 -0.65 -4.84
N TRP A 53 17.20 -1.92 -5.23
CA TRP A 53 16.62 -2.93 -4.35
C TRP A 53 17.43 -3.14 -3.07
N ALA A 54 18.75 -3.38 -3.22
CA ALA A 54 19.60 -3.84 -2.15
C ALA A 54 20.51 -2.76 -1.51
N ARG A 55 20.61 -1.56 -2.10
CA ARG A 55 21.55 -0.52 -1.65
C ARG A 55 20.93 0.87 -1.61
N LYS A 56 21.50 1.74 -0.79
CA LYS A 56 21.19 3.18 -0.75
C LYS A 56 21.61 3.84 -2.09
N PHE A 57 20.79 4.76 -2.59
CA PHE A 57 21.10 5.58 -3.75
C PHE A 57 20.50 6.98 -3.62
N ALA A 58 19.28 7.20 -4.13
CA ALA A 58 18.50 8.43 -3.92
C ALA A 58 17.42 8.28 -2.84
N ALA A 59 17.36 7.10 -2.22
CA ALA A 59 16.46 6.71 -1.15
C ALA A 59 17.14 5.56 -0.35
N PRO A 60 16.56 5.10 0.77
CA PRO A 60 16.96 3.85 1.41
C PRO A 60 16.85 2.66 0.42
N PRO A 61 17.50 1.52 0.70
CA PRO A 61 17.28 0.30 -0.08
C PRO A 61 15.78 0.00 -0.19
N MET A 62 15.29 -0.24 -1.42
CA MET A 62 13.86 -0.44 -1.63
C MET A 62 13.32 -1.62 -0.82
N LYS A 63 14.10 -2.69 -0.63
CA LYS A 63 13.69 -3.82 0.22
C LYS A 63 13.30 -3.37 1.65
N ASP A 64 14.01 -2.37 2.19
CA ASP A 64 13.79 -1.87 3.55
C ASP A 64 12.56 -0.95 3.59
N ASN A 65 12.30 -0.21 2.50
CA ASN A 65 11.07 0.56 2.33
C ASN A 65 9.84 -0.37 2.24
N VAL A 66 9.93 -1.44 1.43
CA VAL A 66 8.84 -2.41 1.26
C VAL A 66 8.57 -3.18 2.55
N LEU A 67 9.62 -3.57 3.28
CA LEU A 67 9.51 -4.34 4.53
C LEU A 67 8.62 -3.66 5.58
N GLN A 68 8.63 -2.33 5.65
CA GLN A 68 7.78 -1.56 6.58
C GLN A 68 6.28 -1.73 6.33
N TYR A 69 5.89 -2.24 5.16
CA TYR A 69 4.51 -2.47 4.77
C TYR A 69 4.14 -3.95 4.70
N ALA A 70 5.04 -4.87 5.09
CA ALA A 70 4.81 -6.31 4.98
C ALA A 70 3.51 -6.76 5.68
N ASP A 71 3.19 -6.13 6.81
CA ASP A 71 1.99 -6.42 7.61
C ASP A 71 0.84 -5.44 7.38
N LYS A 72 1.03 -4.43 6.50
CA LYS A 72 0.05 -3.37 6.19
C LYS A 72 0.08 -2.97 4.71
N PRO A 73 -0.15 -3.92 3.79
CA PRO A 73 -0.09 -3.69 2.34
C PRO A 73 -0.99 -2.54 1.86
N GLU A 74 -2.13 -2.32 2.50
CA GLU A 74 -3.06 -1.22 2.20
C GLU A 74 -2.42 0.16 2.37
N GLU A 75 -1.52 0.33 3.35
CA GLU A 75 -0.80 1.58 3.55
C GLU A 75 0.24 1.83 2.46
N MET A 76 0.77 0.77 1.85
CA MET A 76 1.65 0.89 0.68
C MET A 76 0.88 1.32 -0.55
N VAL A 77 -0.29 0.72 -0.78
CA VAL A 77 -1.19 1.12 -1.88
C VAL A 77 -1.57 2.60 -1.73
N LYS A 78 -2.00 3.03 -0.54
CA LYS A 78 -2.30 4.44 -0.25
C LYS A 78 -1.10 5.36 -0.52
N TYR A 79 0.09 4.96 -0.08
CA TYR A 79 1.30 5.74 -0.31
C TYR A 79 1.65 5.87 -1.80
N LEU A 80 1.54 4.79 -2.58
CA LEU A 80 1.83 4.84 -4.02
C LEU A 80 0.81 5.67 -4.80
N MET A 81 -0.43 5.74 -4.32
CA MET A 81 -1.47 6.62 -4.88
C MET A 81 -1.29 8.09 -4.48
N HIS A 82 -0.62 8.37 -3.37
CA HIS A 82 -0.41 9.73 -2.85
C HIS A 82 0.96 9.85 -2.16
N PRO A 83 2.07 9.78 -2.92
CA PRO A 83 3.40 9.74 -2.33
C PRO A 83 3.73 11.05 -1.63
N THR A 84 4.23 10.97 -0.40
CA THR A 84 4.67 12.12 0.39
C THR A 84 6.09 11.86 0.92
N PRO A 85 7.01 12.84 0.87
CA PRO A 85 8.35 12.67 1.44
C PRO A 85 8.29 12.38 2.94
N LYS A 86 8.97 11.31 3.40
CA LYS A 86 9.05 10.96 4.84
C LYS A 86 10.26 11.56 5.57
N HIS A 87 11.39 11.71 4.89
CA HIS A 87 12.62 12.32 5.42
C HIS A 87 13.18 13.32 4.39
N PRO A 88 12.49 14.46 4.20
CA PRO A 88 12.89 15.46 3.20
C PRO A 88 14.23 16.16 3.53
N ASP A 89 14.74 16.00 4.75
CA ASP A 89 16.05 16.45 5.21
C ASP A 89 17.20 15.51 4.80
N GLU A 90 16.91 14.22 4.59
CA GLU A 90 17.90 13.22 4.19
C GLU A 90 17.87 12.91 2.68
N TRP A 91 16.69 12.98 2.05
CA TRP A 91 16.50 12.54 0.67
C TRP A 91 15.98 13.67 -0.22
N PRO A 92 16.51 13.79 -1.46
CA PRO A 92 15.99 14.77 -2.40
C PRO A 92 14.51 14.49 -2.69
N ALA A 93 13.75 15.55 -2.95
CA ALA A 93 12.38 15.41 -3.40
C ALA A 93 12.36 14.63 -4.72
N MET A 94 11.54 13.59 -4.77
CA MET A 94 11.30 12.82 -5.99
C MET A 94 10.02 13.35 -6.64
N ASP A 95 10.11 13.71 -7.91
CA ASP A 95 8.92 13.94 -8.72
C ASP A 95 8.38 12.58 -9.16
N ILE A 96 7.26 12.16 -8.55
CA ILE A 96 6.59 10.90 -8.86
C ILE A 96 5.17 11.23 -9.29
N THR A 97 4.79 10.73 -10.46
CA THR A 97 3.37 10.71 -10.85
C THR A 97 2.63 9.71 -9.97
N PRO A 98 1.58 10.13 -9.24
CA PRO A 98 0.73 9.24 -8.46
C PRO A 98 0.24 8.04 -9.27
N LEU A 99 0.31 6.84 -8.68
CA LEU A 99 -0.23 5.64 -9.34
C LEU A 99 -1.75 5.61 -9.22
N THR A 100 -2.42 5.05 -10.24
CA THR A 100 -3.81 4.63 -10.09
C THR A 100 -3.92 3.50 -9.06
N GLU A 101 -5.10 3.29 -8.47
CA GLU A 101 -5.30 2.22 -7.49
C GLU A 101 -4.90 0.83 -8.03
N ILE A 102 -5.24 0.55 -9.29
CA ILE A 102 -4.90 -0.71 -9.95
C ILE A 102 -3.37 -0.88 -10.06
N GLN A 103 -2.67 0.17 -10.52
CA GLN A 103 -1.21 0.15 -10.61
C GLN A 103 -0.56 0.01 -9.23
N ALA A 104 -1.05 0.75 -8.23
CA ALA A 104 -0.56 0.69 -6.86
C ALA A 104 -0.75 -0.71 -6.25
N LYS A 105 -1.91 -1.35 -6.46
CA LYS A 105 -2.17 -2.74 -6.01
C LYS A 105 -1.25 -3.75 -6.71
N LYS A 106 -1.09 -3.69 -8.03
CA LYS A 106 -0.17 -4.58 -8.78
C LYS A 106 1.27 -4.43 -8.28
N MET A 107 1.75 -3.18 -8.18
CA MET A 107 3.10 -2.88 -7.72
C MET A 107 3.33 -3.34 -6.28
N THR A 108 2.36 -3.11 -5.39
CA THR A 108 2.41 -3.58 -3.99
C THR A 108 2.47 -5.10 -3.92
N ALA A 109 1.60 -5.81 -4.66
CA ALA A 109 1.59 -7.27 -4.72
C ALA A 109 2.93 -7.83 -5.17
N TRP A 110 3.49 -7.29 -6.26
CA TRP A 110 4.77 -7.72 -6.79
C TRP A 110 5.95 -7.41 -5.86
N LEU A 111 6.02 -6.20 -5.28
CA LEU A 111 7.09 -5.80 -4.36
C LEU A 111 7.11 -6.67 -3.10
N LEU A 112 5.95 -6.97 -2.53
CA LEU A 112 5.83 -7.89 -1.39
C LEU A 112 6.15 -9.33 -1.76
N TYR A 113 5.80 -9.75 -2.98
CA TYR A 113 6.16 -11.08 -3.48
C TYR A 113 7.67 -11.24 -3.60
N ILE A 114 8.40 -10.31 -4.23
CA ILE A 114 9.87 -10.40 -4.36
C ILE A 114 10.60 -10.21 -3.02
N LEU A 115 9.96 -9.56 -2.04
CA LEU A 115 10.48 -9.51 -0.66
C LEU A 115 10.45 -10.91 -0.01
N LYS A 116 9.36 -11.66 -0.22
CA LYS A 116 9.19 -13.03 0.31
C LYS A 116 9.93 -14.11 -0.49
N ASN A 117 10.27 -13.82 -1.74
CA ASN A 117 10.93 -14.73 -2.67
C ASN A 117 12.27 -14.15 -3.14
N PRO A 118 13.33 -14.18 -2.30
CA PRO A 118 14.59 -13.49 -2.58
C PRO A 118 15.36 -14.05 -3.78
N ASP A 119 15.11 -15.29 -4.17
CA ASP A 119 15.75 -15.95 -5.32
C ASP A 119 14.99 -15.72 -6.63
N ASP A 120 13.92 -14.92 -6.61
CA ASP A 120 13.14 -14.63 -7.80
C ASP A 120 13.97 -13.88 -8.86
N PRO A 121 14.03 -14.38 -10.11
CA PRO A 121 14.85 -13.77 -11.16
C PRO A 121 14.35 -12.39 -11.62
N GLY A 122 13.09 -12.05 -11.32
CA GLY A 122 12.49 -10.75 -11.63
C GLY A 122 12.81 -9.68 -10.59
N ARG A 123 13.50 -10.01 -9.50
CA ARG A 123 13.91 -9.04 -8.48
C ARG A 123 14.85 -7.99 -9.08
N PRO A 124 14.58 -6.69 -8.93
CA PRO A 124 15.47 -5.64 -9.42
C PRO A 124 16.86 -5.75 -8.79
N LYS A 125 17.90 -5.55 -9.60
CA LYS A 125 19.31 -5.54 -9.16
C LYS A 125 19.72 -4.16 -8.65
#